data_AF-A0A5C6PC47-F1
#
_entry.id   AF-A0A5C6PC47-F1
#
_cell.length_a   1.000
_cell.length_b   1.000
_cell.length_c   1.000
_cell.angle_alpha   90.00
_cell.angle_beta   90.00
_cell.angle_gamma   90.00
#
_symmetry.space_group_name_H-M   'P 1'
#
loop_
_entity.id
_entity.type
_entity.pdbx_description
1 polymer ?
#
loop_
_entity_poly.entity_id
_entity_poly.type
_entity_poly.pdbx_seq_one_letter_code
_entity_poly.pdbx_strand_id
1 'polypeptide(L)'
;MASHVSHPERNERAPFKRPKREEGEPRTEKMPINQDWSAVYPSAAPFKANSVPLPVRMGYPVKGGVTPGKKGNLELIKIPNFLHLTPAAIKKHCEALKPFCTEWPSALDTDAKCDELFPIKVTSTDYVSAGQSLRNPSARVVNIKVKLSSLNLDDHARKKMIKLVGERYDKGSDVLTIKADRCPLRQQNLDYAMYLLTVLYHESWKMEPWEAEKTVADMEEYSWEDSPSQKNMLDLLARIKMAGEEEGEEVREQLLSQREVQDYKDSVTRLKNEGDSEDTMRQYKEAVKKVLSL
;
A
#
# COMPACT_ATOMS: atom_id res chain seq x y z
N MET A 1 37.58 -102.86 -11.72
CA MET A 1 37.56 -101.88 -12.83
C MET A 1 36.11 -101.44 -13.02
N ALA A 2 35.80 -100.20 -12.64
CA ALA A 2 34.44 -99.66 -12.59
C ALA A 2 33.98 -99.21 -13.99
N SER A 3 32.73 -99.53 -14.31
CA SER A 3 32.01 -99.13 -15.51
C SER A 3 31.63 -97.66 -15.45
N HIS A 4 31.97 -96.90 -16.49
CA HIS A 4 31.55 -95.51 -16.66
C HIS A 4 30.04 -95.45 -16.97
N VAL A 5 29.26 -94.88 -16.04
CA VAL A 5 27.87 -94.50 -16.27
C VAL A 5 27.87 -93.06 -16.77
N SER A 6 27.38 -92.84 -17.98
CA SER A 6 27.13 -91.51 -18.53
C SER A 6 25.90 -90.89 -17.86
N HIS A 7 26.06 -89.70 -17.29
CA HIS A 7 24.93 -88.91 -16.80
C HIS A 7 24.12 -88.34 -17.98
N PRO A 8 22.78 -88.27 -17.88
CA PRO A 8 21.96 -87.66 -18.92
C PRO A 8 22.18 -86.15 -18.95
N GLU A 9 22.32 -85.58 -20.15
CA GLU A 9 22.44 -84.14 -20.36
C GLU A 9 21.24 -83.41 -19.76
N ARG A 10 21.55 -82.42 -18.92
CA ARG A 10 20.57 -81.55 -18.28
C ARG A 10 19.93 -80.69 -19.37
N ASN A 11 18.71 -81.02 -19.75
CA ASN A 11 17.91 -80.28 -20.72
C ASN A 11 17.76 -78.81 -20.25
N GLU A 12 18.54 -77.89 -20.84
CA GLU A 12 18.47 -76.46 -20.55
C GLU A 12 17.12 -75.92 -21.06
N ARG A 13 16.14 -75.79 -20.16
CA ARG A 13 14.92 -75.04 -20.46
C ARG A 13 15.31 -73.61 -20.75
N ALA A 14 15.17 -73.20 -22.02
CA ALA A 14 15.32 -71.81 -22.44
C ALA A 14 14.51 -70.88 -21.51
N PRO A 15 15.07 -69.74 -21.07
CA PRO A 15 14.36 -68.84 -20.18
C PRO A 15 13.07 -68.37 -20.87
N PHE A 16 11.93 -68.55 -20.21
CA PHE A 16 10.64 -68.02 -20.63
C PHE A 16 10.78 -66.50 -20.85
N LYS A 17 11.02 -66.06 -22.09
CA LYS A 17 10.98 -64.65 -22.46
C LYS A 17 9.52 -64.24 -22.42
N ARG A 18 9.14 -63.50 -21.37
CA ARG A 18 7.81 -62.86 -21.32
C ARG A 18 7.64 -62.02 -22.60
N PRO A 19 6.49 -62.11 -23.29
CA PRO A 19 6.25 -61.33 -24.48
C PRO A 19 6.39 -59.84 -24.18
N LYS A 20 7.01 -59.09 -25.10
CA LYS A 20 7.18 -57.65 -24.97
C LYS A 20 5.79 -57.01 -24.94
N ARG A 21 5.51 -56.21 -23.90
CA ARG A 21 4.25 -55.49 -23.78
C ARG A 21 4.15 -54.44 -24.90
N GLU A 22 3.06 -54.48 -25.65
CA GLU A 22 2.74 -53.48 -26.66
C GLU A 22 2.12 -52.22 -26.03
N GLU A 23 2.34 -51.07 -26.65
CA GLU A 23 1.74 -49.81 -26.24
C GLU A 23 0.24 -49.82 -26.63
N GLY A 24 -0.62 -49.41 -25.70
CA GLY A 24 -2.04 -49.25 -26.01
C GLY A 24 -2.32 -48.00 -26.85
N GLU A 25 -3.47 -47.98 -27.52
CA GLU A 25 -3.95 -46.80 -28.25
C GLU A 25 -4.02 -45.55 -27.35
N PRO A 26 -3.66 -44.36 -27.86
CA PRO A 26 -3.77 -43.13 -27.10
C PRO A 26 -5.23 -42.78 -26.86
N ARG A 27 -5.54 -42.27 -25.66
CA ARG A 27 -6.91 -41.88 -25.28
C ARG A 27 -7.55 -40.88 -26.24
N THR A 28 -6.74 -40.07 -26.94
CA THR A 28 -7.22 -39.08 -27.93
C THR A 28 -8.06 -39.67 -29.05
N GLU A 29 -7.84 -40.94 -29.44
CA GLU A 29 -8.62 -41.60 -30.51
C GLU A 29 -10.06 -41.92 -30.08
N LYS A 30 -10.30 -42.00 -28.77
CA LYS A 30 -11.61 -42.33 -28.18
C LYS A 30 -12.37 -41.09 -27.68
N MET A 31 -11.80 -39.89 -27.86
CA MET A 31 -12.38 -38.65 -27.37
C MET A 31 -13.44 -38.11 -28.34
N PRO A 32 -14.69 -37.90 -27.90
CA PRO A 32 -15.69 -37.22 -28.71
C PRO A 32 -15.35 -35.73 -28.86
N ILE A 33 -15.73 -35.14 -29.99
CA ILE A 33 -15.47 -33.73 -30.31
C ILE A 33 -16.15 -32.78 -29.30
N ASN A 34 -17.38 -33.10 -28.89
CA ASN A 34 -18.20 -32.27 -27.99
C ASN A 34 -18.06 -32.66 -26.50
N GLN A 35 -16.93 -33.24 -26.10
CA GLN A 35 -16.71 -33.65 -24.71
C GLN A 35 -16.46 -32.44 -23.78
N ASP A 36 -16.78 -32.60 -22.49
CA ASP A 36 -16.39 -31.63 -21.46
C ASP A 36 -14.87 -31.70 -21.22
N TRP A 37 -14.14 -30.70 -21.71
CA TRP A 37 -12.70 -30.60 -21.53
C TRP A 37 -12.29 -30.48 -20.05
N SER A 38 -13.12 -29.87 -19.19
CA SER A 38 -12.82 -29.73 -17.76
C SER A 38 -12.73 -31.08 -17.04
N ALA A 39 -13.41 -32.11 -17.55
CA ALA A 39 -13.29 -33.48 -17.04
C ALA A 39 -12.01 -34.18 -17.53
N VAL A 40 -11.47 -33.78 -18.68
CA VAL A 40 -10.22 -34.34 -19.24
C VAL A 40 -9.00 -33.76 -18.52
N TYR A 41 -9.04 -32.45 -18.20
CA TYR A 41 -7.93 -31.72 -17.59
C TYR A 41 -8.43 -30.87 -16.41
N PRO A 42 -8.78 -31.49 -15.27
CA PRO A 42 -9.44 -30.79 -14.16
C PRO A 42 -8.52 -29.88 -13.34
N SER A 43 -7.22 -30.16 -13.31
CA SER A 43 -6.25 -29.45 -12.47
C SER A 43 -4.90 -29.27 -13.16
N ALA A 44 -4.02 -28.48 -12.55
CA ALA A 44 -2.66 -28.28 -13.04
C ALA A 44 -1.92 -29.63 -13.16
N ALA A 45 -1.46 -29.93 -14.36
CA ALA A 45 -0.76 -31.17 -14.67
C ALA A 45 0.30 -30.94 -15.77
N PRO A 46 1.31 -31.81 -15.88
CA PRO A 46 2.25 -31.76 -16.99
C PRO A 46 1.55 -32.11 -18.30
N PHE A 47 2.06 -31.61 -19.42
CA PHE A 47 1.51 -31.88 -20.74
C PHE A 47 1.51 -33.39 -21.04
N LYS A 48 0.32 -33.96 -21.24
CA LYS A 48 0.11 -35.39 -21.55
C LYS A 48 -0.25 -35.57 -23.01
N ALA A 49 0.72 -35.92 -23.85
CA ALA A 49 0.54 -36.09 -25.30
C ALA A 49 -0.61 -37.07 -25.66
N ASN A 50 -0.83 -38.09 -24.83
CA ASN A 50 -1.87 -39.11 -25.03
C ASN A 50 -3.27 -38.67 -24.59
N SER A 51 -3.42 -37.52 -23.93
CA SER A 51 -4.72 -36.98 -23.47
C SER A 51 -5.11 -35.68 -24.16
N VAL A 52 -4.17 -34.97 -24.78
CA VAL A 52 -4.47 -33.71 -25.47
C VAL A 52 -4.78 -33.99 -26.94
N PRO A 53 -6.03 -33.83 -27.43
CA PRO A 53 -6.45 -34.19 -28.79
C PRO A 53 -6.07 -33.13 -29.84
N LEU A 54 -5.00 -32.37 -29.59
CA LEU A 54 -4.50 -31.33 -30.48
C LEU A 54 -3.18 -31.76 -31.13
N PRO A 55 -2.96 -31.51 -32.44
CA PRO A 55 -1.72 -31.84 -33.14
C PRO A 55 -0.63 -30.76 -32.92
N VAL A 56 -0.34 -30.44 -31.66
CA VAL A 56 0.66 -29.42 -31.29
C VAL A 56 2.07 -29.87 -31.66
N ARG A 57 2.88 -28.95 -32.18
CA ARG A 57 4.30 -29.13 -32.50
C ARG A 57 5.11 -28.00 -31.85
N MET A 58 6.29 -28.31 -31.34
CA MET A 58 7.18 -27.32 -30.74
C MET A 58 8.65 -27.72 -30.87
N GLY A 59 9.53 -26.74 -31.05
CA GLY A 59 10.98 -26.92 -31.22
C GLY A 59 11.50 -26.26 -32.49
N TYR A 60 12.82 -26.05 -32.57
CA TYR A 60 13.43 -25.48 -33.77
C TYR A 60 13.46 -26.53 -34.90
N PRO A 61 12.97 -26.23 -36.10
CA PRO A 61 13.01 -27.17 -37.21
C PRO A 61 14.45 -27.31 -37.75
N VAL A 62 14.82 -28.52 -38.17
CA VAL A 62 16.04 -28.73 -38.96
C VAL A 62 15.87 -28.11 -40.35
N LYS A 63 16.98 -27.75 -41.03
CA LYS A 63 16.92 -27.18 -42.38
C LYS A 63 16.14 -28.12 -43.32
N GLY A 64 15.06 -27.61 -43.93
CA GLY A 64 14.17 -28.39 -44.80
C GLY A 64 13.23 -29.37 -44.06
N GLY A 65 13.18 -29.34 -42.73
CA GLY A 65 12.35 -30.23 -41.91
C GLY A 65 11.16 -29.56 -41.23
N VAL A 66 10.36 -30.37 -40.54
CA VAL A 66 9.20 -29.91 -39.75
C VAL A 66 9.52 -29.86 -38.26
N THR A 67 8.80 -29.00 -37.54
CA THR A 67 8.87 -28.93 -36.08
C THR A 67 8.51 -30.28 -35.44
N PRO A 68 9.23 -30.73 -34.39
CA PRO A 68 8.91 -31.96 -33.68
C PRO A 68 7.46 -32.04 -33.19
N GLY A 69 6.86 -33.23 -33.30
CA GLY A 69 5.51 -33.53 -32.82
C GLY A 69 5.40 -33.52 -31.29
N LYS A 70 4.20 -33.77 -30.76
CA LYS A 70 3.95 -33.77 -29.31
C LYS A 70 4.45 -35.00 -28.54
N LYS A 71 4.59 -36.15 -29.20
CA LYS A 71 5.01 -37.40 -28.55
C LYS A 71 6.51 -37.31 -28.19
N GLY A 72 6.83 -37.47 -26.91
CA GLY A 72 8.21 -37.40 -26.41
C GLY A 72 8.85 -36.00 -26.43
N ASN A 73 8.08 -34.94 -26.65
CA ASN A 73 8.62 -33.58 -26.78
C ASN A 73 8.80 -32.91 -25.41
N LEU A 74 10.05 -32.77 -25.00
CA LEU A 74 10.40 -32.20 -23.70
C LEU A 74 10.10 -30.69 -23.60
N GLU A 75 10.14 -29.96 -24.71
CA GLU A 75 9.82 -28.52 -24.71
C GLU A 75 8.36 -28.27 -24.31
N LEU A 76 7.44 -29.14 -24.75
CA LEU A 76 6.03 -29.05 -24.35
C LEU A 76 5.79 -29.41 -22.88
N ILE A 77 6.68 -30.19 -22.25
CA ILE A 77 6.57 -30.56 -20.82
C ILE A 77 7.03 -29.40 -19.93
N LYS A 78 8.03 -28.62 -20.36
CA LYS A 78 8.56 -27.49 -19.60
C LYS A 78 7.56 -26.33 -19.45
N ILE A 79 6.63 -26.18 -20.40
CA ILE A 79 5.66 -25.09 -20.37
C ILE A 79 4.65 -25.31 -19.23
N PRO A 80 4.46 -24.31 -18.33
CA PRO A 80 3.33 -24.29 -17.42
C PRO A 80 2.05 -24.04 -18.23
N ASN A 81 1.40 -25.13 -18.65
CA ASN A 81 0.23 -25.05 -19.51
C ASN A 81 -1.03 -24.62 -18.73
N PHE A 82 -1.97 -23.99 -19.45
CA PHE A 82 -3.24 -23.49 -18.91
C PHE A 82 -4.43 -24.35 -19.36
N LEU A 83 -4.20 -25.63 -19.70
CA LEU A 83 -5.25 -26.50 -20.24
C LEU A 83 -6.38 -26.77 -19.24
N HIS A 84 -6.13 -26.62 -17.93
CA HIS A 84 -7.15 -26.73 -16.88
C HIS A 84 -7.90 -25.40 -16.63
N LEU A 85 -7.38 -24.27 -17.13
CA LEU A 85 -7.93 -22.92 -16.94
C LEU A 85 -8.53 -22.38 -18.25
N THR A 86 -9.27 -23.23 -18.96
CA THR A 86 -10.01 -22.78 -20.16
C THR A 86 -11.17 -21.85 -19.76
N PRO A 87 -11.64 -20.95 -20.64
CA PRO A 87 -12.76 -20.06 -20.32
C PRO A 87 -14.04 -20.80 -19.87
N ALA A 88 -14.32 -21.98 -20.44
CA ALA A 88 -15.44 -22.80 -20.02
C ALA A 88 -15.28 -23.34 -18.59
N ALA A 89 -14.07 -23.80 -18.23
CA ALA A 89 -13.74 -24.24 -16.88
C ALA A 89 -13.83 -23.07 -15.88
N ILE A 90 -13.28 -21.89 -16.22
CA ILE A 90 -13.34 -20.70 -15.36
C ILE A 90 -14.79 -20.30 -15.07
N LYS A 91 -15.66 -20.25 -16.09
CA LYS A 91 -17.10 -19.95 -15.89
C LYS A 91 -17.76 -20.95 -14.93
N LYS A 92 -17.52 -22.25 -15.12
CA LYS A 92 -18.03 -23.32 -14.27
C LYS A 92 -17.51 -23.21 -12.82
N HIS A 93 -16.22 -22.91 -12.65
CA HIS A 93 -15.60 -22.73 -11.34
C HIS A 93 -16.15 -21.48 -10.63
N CYS A 94 -16.22 -20.34 -11.32
CA CYS A 94 -16.76 -19.11 -10.74
C CYS A 94 -18.23 -19.27 -10.35
N GLU A 95 -19.06 -19.97 -11.14
CA GLU A 95 -20.45 -20.24 -10.78
C GLU A 95 -20.55 -21.04 -9.47
N ALA A 96 -19.71 -22.06 -9.30
CA ALA A 96 -19.64 -22.84 -8.07
C ALA A 96 -19.07 -22.05 -6.88
N LEU A 97 -18.29 -21.00 -7.13
CA LEU A 97 -17.68 -20.15 -6.09
C LEU A 97 -18.58 -18.98 -5.67
N LYS A 98 -19.57 -18.58 -6.47
CA LYS A 98 -20.50 -17.49 -6.14
C LYS A 98 -21.16 -17.61 -4.76
N PRO A 99 -21.61 -18.79 -4.29
CA PRO A 99 -22.21 -18.92 -2.97
C PRO A 99 -21.28 -18.58 -1.79
N PHE A 100 -19.96 -18.54 -2.02
CA PHE A 100 -18.96 -18.19 -1.01
C PHE A 100 -18.65 -16.67 -0.98
N CYS A 101 -19.12 -15.92 -1.97
CA CYS A 101 -18.94 -14.48 -2.03
C CYS A 101 -20.07 -13.75 -1.29
N THR A 102 -19.76 -12.59 -0.72
CA THR A 102 -20.74 -11.67 -0.16
C THR A 102 -20.83 -10.42 -1.02
N GLU A 103 -22.03 -9.84 -1.14
CA GLU A 103 -22.22 -8.59 -1.87
C GLU A 103 -21.48 -7.44 -1.19
N TRP A 104 -20.91 -6.54 -2.01
CA TRP A 104 -20.29 -5.32 -1.52
C TRP A 104 -21.38 -4.31 -1.07
N PRO A 105 -21.22 -3.62 0.07
CA PRO A 105 -22.23 -2.66 0.54
C PRO A 105 -22.47 -1.54 -0.48
N SER A 106 -23.71 -1.39 -0.95
CA SER A 106 -24.09 -0.40 -1.97
C SER A 106 -23.95 1.06 -1.53
N ALA A 107 -23.95 1.32 -0.22
CA ALA A 107 -23.70 2.65 0.35
C ALA A 107 -22.25 3.13 0.14
N LEU A 108 -21.30 2.20 -0.04
CA LEU A 108 -19.86 2.46 -0.21
C LEU A 108 -19.47 2.43 -1.68
N ASP A 109 -20.13 3.26 -2.48
CA ASP A 109 -19.94 3.38 -3.93
C ASP A 109 -18.70 4.22 -4.32
N THR A 110 -18.24 5.08 -3.42
CA THR A 110 -17.17 6.06 -3.66
C THR A 110 -16.16 6.05 -2.53
N ASP A 111 -14.88 6.25 -2.87
CA ASP A 111 -13.79 6.27 -1.89
C ASP A 111 -13.97 7.38 -0.84
N ALA A 112 -14.61 8.50 -1.19
CA ALA A 112 -14.87 9.59 -0.26
C ALA A 112 -15.81 9.16 0.89
N LYS A 113 -16.90 8.43 0.58
CA LYS A 113 -17.80 7.89 1.61
C LYS A 113 -17.11 6.83 2.46
N CYS A 114 -16.24 6.02 1.85
CA CYS A 114 -15.43 5.06 2.58
C CYS A 114 -14.50 5.77 3.58
N ASP A 115 -13.84 6.85 3.17
CA ASP A 115 -12.94 7.62 4.04
C ASP A 115 -13.67 8.33 5.18
N GLU A 116 -14.91 8.77 4.96
CA GLU A 116 -15.75 9.40 5.99
C GLU A 116 -16.21 8.40 7.06
N LEU A 117 -16.72 7.23 6.62
CA LEU A 117 -17.24 6.21 7.54
C LEU A 117 -16.14 5.35 8.16
N PHE A 118 -15.03 5.13 7.43
CA PHE A 118 -13.91 4.27 7.82
C PHE A 118 -12.58 5.00 7.63
N PRO A 119 -12.25 5.98 8.51
CA PRO A 119 -11.08 6.85 8.35
C PRO A 119 -9.73 6.14 8.56
N ILE A 120 -9.73 4.97 9.20
CA ILE A 120 -8.53 4.19 9.52
C ILE A 120 -8.30 3.13 8.45
N LYS A 121 -7.17 3.23 7.73
CA LYS A 121 -6.75 2.26 6.72
C LYS A 121 -5.61 1.39 7.25
N VAL A 122 -5.86 0.09 7.34
CA VAL A 122 -4.87 -0.91 7.75
C VAL A 122 -4.30 -1.58 6.51
N THR A 123 -2.99 -1.55 6.33
CA THR A 123 -2.30 -2.23 5.23
C THR A 123 -1.43 -3.36 5.77
N SER A 124 -1.63 -4.56 5.23
CA SER A 124 -0.80 -5.74 5.47
C SER A 124 -0.51 -6.47 4.16
N THR A 125 0.64 -7.14 4.07
CA THR A 125 1.08 -7.81 2.85
C THR A 125 1.28 -9.31 3.10
N ASP A 126 0.66 -10.14 2.25
CA ASP A 126 0.85 -11.58 2.23
C ASP A 126 1.72 -11.99 1.03
N TYR A 127 2.61 -12.96 1.24
CA TYR A 127 3.59 -13.41 0.25
C TYR A 127 3.38 -14.88 -0.06
N VAL A 128 3.27 -15.22 -1.35
CA VAL A 128 3.12 -16.60 -1.83
C VAL A 128 4.35 -16.96 -2.67
N SER A 129 5.14 -17.93 -2.19
CA SER A 129 6.37 -18.39 -2.83
C SER A 129 6.34 -19.91 -2.99
N ALA A 130 6.99 -20.42 -4.04
CA ALA A 130 7.21 -21.86 -4.19
C ALA A 130 8.32 -22.33 -3.22
N GLY A 131 7.99 -23.21 -2.29
CA GLY A 131 8.95 -23.74 -1.31
C GLY A 131 8.27 -24.53 -0.20
N GLN A 132 9.07 -25.15 0.67
CA GLN A 132 8.57 -25.91 1.82
C GLN A 132 8.13 -24.99 2.98
N SER A 133 8.78 -23.83 3.13
CA SER A 133 8.46 -22.87 4.16
C SER A 133 7.49 -21.81 3.63
N LEU A 134 6.38 -21.62 4.35
CA LEU A 134 5.42 -20.52 4.12
C LEU A 134 5.81 -19.24 4.86
N ARG A 135 6.84 -19.28 5.71
CA ARG A 135 7.19 -18.15 6.58
C ARG A 135 7.87 -17.06 5.78
N ASN A 136 7.31 -15.85 5.86
CA ASN A 136 7.95 -14.64 5.38
C ASN A 136 8.01 -13.60 6.53
N PRO A 137 9.20 -13.16 6.97
CA PRO A 137 9.33 -12.20 8.06
C PRO A 137 8.67 -10.85 7.75
N SER A 138 8.54 -10.47 6.47
CA SER A 138 7.91 -9.21 6.07
C SER A 138 6.39 -9.20 6.22
N ALA A 139 5.75 -10.37 6.33
CA ALA A 139 4.29 -10.47 6.47
C ALA A 139 3.77 -9.98 7.84
N ARG A 140 4.65 -9.83 8.83
CA ARG A 140 4.28 -9.33 10.17
C ARG A 140 4.05 -7.81 10.21
N VAL A 141 4.55 -7.07 9.23
CA VAL A 141 4.53 -5.61 9.21
C VAL A 141 3.11 -5.12 8.97
N VAL A 142 2.66 -4.20 9.81
CA VAL A 142 1.36 -3.52 9.70
C VAL A 142 1.58 -2.03 9.57
N ASN A 143 0.87 -1.40 8.64
CA ASN A 143 0.80 0.06 8.55
C ASN A 143 -0.63 0.52 8.81
N ILE A 144 -0.81 1.44 9.75
CA ILE A 144 -2.05 2.16 9.97
C ILE A 144 -1.90 3.56 9.39
N LYS A 145 -2.88 3.98 8.58
CA LYS A 145 -2.99 5.33 8.04
C LYS A 145 -4.30 5.96 8.49
N VAL A 146 -4.24 7.19 8.97
CA VAL A 146 -5.41 7.96 9.41
C VAL A 146 -5.19 9.44 9.10
N LYS A 147 -6.23 10.12 8.64
CA LYS A 147 -6.19 11.58 8.45
C LYS A 147 -6.40 12.28 9.80
N LEU A 148 -5.61 13.29 10.14
CA LEU A 148 -5.81 13.99 11.42
C LEU A 148 -7.13 14.75 11.45
N SER A 149 -7.58 15.27 10.31
CA SER A 149 -8.92 15.89 10.13
C SER A 149 -10.11 14.98 10.47
N SER A 150 -9.92 13.65 10.45
CA SER A 150 -10.97 12.70 10.83
C SER A 150 -11.04 12.40 12.32
N LEU A 151 -10.02 12.84 13.08
CA LEU A 151 -9.96 12.67 14.53
C LEU A 151 -10.55 13.92 15.21
N ASN A 152 -11.21 13.71 16.34
CA ASN A 152 -11.71 14.81 17.16
C ASN A 152 -10.55 15.43 17.95
N LEU A 153 -9.82 16.37 17.34
CA LEU A 153 -8.69 17.07 17.94
C LEU A 153 -8.95 18.58 17.90
N ASP A 154 -8.63 19.28 18.98
CA ASP A 154 -8.58 20.75 18.97
C ASP A 154 -7.23 21.24 18.42
N ASP A 155 -7.04 22.56 18.35
CA ASP A 155 -5.81 23.15 17.79
C ASP A 155 -4.57 22.77 18.62
N HIS A 156 -4.71 22.72 19.95
CA HIS A 156 -3.66 22.31 20.86
C HIS A 156 -3.26 20.85 20.63
N ALA A 157 -4.22 19.93 20.72
CA ALA A 157 -4.00 18.50 20.58
C ALA A 157 -3.48 18.15 19.18
N ARG A 158 -3.97 18.82 18.13
CA ARG A 158 -3.46 18.62 16.77
C ARG A 158 -1.99 19.03 16.65
N LYS A 159 -1.62 20.23 17.10
CA LYS A 159 -0.22 20.72 17.09
C LYS A 159 0.69 19.83 17.94
N LYS A 160 0.24 19.45 19.14
CA LYS A 160 0.98 18.55 20.02
C LYS A 160 1.17 17.17 19.39
N MET A 161 0.12 16.61 18.79
CA MET A 161 0.19 15.30 18.12
C MET A 161 1.19 15.32 16.96
N ILE A 162 1.18 16.37 16.12
CA ILE A 162 2.12 16.55 15.00
C ILE A 162 3.57 16.57 15.51
N LYS A 163 3.85 17.30 16.60
CA LYS A 163 5.19 17.29 17.24
C LYS A 163 5.59 15.92 17.78
N LEU A 164 4.66 15.19 18.41
CA LEU A 164 4.92 13.87 18.99
C LEU A 164 5.23 12.79 17.93
N VAL A 165 4.53 12.83 16.80
CA VAL A 165 4.68 11.82 15.74
C VAL A 165 5.83 12.12 14.77
N GLY A 166 6.24 13.38 14.67
CA GLY A 166 7.38 13.82 13.85
C GLY A 166 7.22 13.44 12.37
N GLU A 167 8.22 12.77 11.81
CA GLU A 167 8.29 12.38 10.38
C GLU A 167 7.18 11.41 9.92
N ARG A 168 6.40 10.85 10.86
CA ARG A 168 5.30 9.93 10.54
C ARG A 168 4.06 10.64 10.00
N TYR A 169 3.98 11.95 10.18
CA TYR A 169 2.88 12.77 9.67
C TYR A 169 3.33 13.53 8.42
N ASP A 170 2.53 13.45 7.37
CA ASP A 170 2.72 14.22 6.15
C ASP A 170 1.79 15.44 6.14
N LYS A 171 2.39 16.64 6.15
CA LYS A 171 1.68 17.93 6.12
C LYS A 171 0.90 18.14 4.82
N GLY A 172 1.36 17.58 3.69
CA GLY A 172 0.73 17.78 2.39
C GLY A 172 -0.57 17.00 2.22
N SER A 173 -0.63 15.77 2.77
CA SER A 173 -1.80 14.90 2.68
C SER A 173 -2.65 14.83 3.95
N ASP A 174 -2.22 15.46 5.06
CA ASP A 174 -2.84 15.38 6.40
C ASP A 174 -2.91 13.93 6.94
N VAL A 175 -2.02 13.04 6.48
CA VAL A 175 -2.03 11.61 6.85
C VAL A 175 -0.93 11.29 7.86
N LEU A 176 -1.35 10.72 9.00
CA LEU A 176 -0.47 10.04 9.95
C LEU A 176 -0.29 8.58 9.55
N THR A 177 0.96 8.13 9.43
CA THR A 177 1.31 6.73 9.15
C THR A 177 2.06 6.09 10.32
N ILE A 178 1.45 5.11 10.97
CA ILE A 178 2.09 4.30 12.03
C ILE A 178 2.48 2.95 11.43
N LYS A 179 3.78 2.69 11.35
CA LYS A 179 4.34 1.38 10.97
C LYS A 179 4.73 0.59 12.22
N ALA A 180 4.20 -0.63 12.34
CA ALA A 180 4.52 -1.56 13.41
C ALA A 180 5.10 -2.88 12.86
N ASP A 181 6.30 -3.22 13.31
CA ASP A 181 7.04 -4.42 12.88
C ASP A 181 7.82 -5.11 14.01
N ARG A 182 7.57 -4.70 15.27
CA ARG A 182 8.26 -5.16 16.47
C ARG A 182 7.90 -6.58 16.87
N CYS A 183 6.62 -6.92 16.80
CA CYS A 183 6.12 -8.21 17.25
C CYS A 183 6.23 -9.28 16.14
N PRO A 184 6.40 -10.57 16.50
CA PRO A 184 6.46 -11.64 15.51
C PRO A 184 5.16 -11.84 14.71
N LEU A 185 4.00 -11.66 15.36
CA LEU A 185 2.69 -11.87 14.73
C LEU A 185 2.10 -10.57 14.22
N ARG A 186 1.43 -10.66 13.06
CA ARG A 186 0.71 -9.53 12.45
C ARG A 186 -0.37 -8.96 13.38
N GLN A 187 -1.13 -9.83 14.05
CA GLN A 187 -2.17 -9.42 14.99
C GLN A 187 -1.60 -8.55 16.12
N GLN A 188 -0.47 -8.97 16.71
CA GLN A 188 0.19 -8.20 17.77
C GLN A 188 0.66 -6.82 17.27
N ASN A 189 1.20 -6.73 16.05
CA ASN A 189 1.59 -5.45 15.47
C ASN A 189 0.37 -4.55 15.16
N LEU A 190 -0.76 -5.13 14.78
CA LEU A 190 -2.01 -4.39 14.60
C LEU A 190 -2.51 -3.82 15.94
N ASP A 191 -2.59 -4.67 16.96
CA ASP A 191 -3.01 -4.26 18.31
C ASP A 191 -2.07 -3.19 18.88
N TYR A 192 -0.76 -3.35 18.66
CA TYR A 192 0.24 -2.38 19.07
C TYR A 192 0.12 -1.05 18.31
N ALA A 193 -0.12 -1.08 17.00
CA ALA A 193 -0.31 0.14 16.22
C ALA A 193 -1.59 0.89 16.63
N MET A 194 -2.68 0.16 16.92
CA MET A 194 -3.90 0.73 17.48
C MET A 194 -3.67 1.32 18.87
N TYR A 195 -2.95 0.61 19.74
CA TYR A 195 -2.55 1.13 21.05
C TYR A 195 -1.75 2.42 20.94
N LEU A 196 -0.77 2.50 20.02
CA LEU A 196 0.01 3.71 19.79
C LEU A 196 -0.88 4.87 19.34
N LEU A 197 -1.83 4.63 18.44
CA LEU A 197 -2.77 5.66 18.01
C LEU A 197 -3.61 6.18 19.19
N THR A 198 -4.13 5.28 20.03
CA THR A 198 -4.91 5.64 21.22
C THR A 198 -4.07 6.44 22.22
N VAL A 199 -2.85 6.01 22.54
CA VAL A 199 -1.99 6.74 23.48
C VAL A 199 -1.64 8.12 22.93
N LEU A 200 -1.28 8.22 21.64
CA LEU A 200 -1.00 9.51 21.01
C LEU A 200 -2.19 10.46 21.09
N TYR A 201 -3.40 9.96 20.83
CA TYR A 201 -4.62 10.74 20.95
C TYR A 201 -4.81 11.23 22.39
N HIS A 202 -4.79 10.34 23.39
CA HIS A 202 -5.03 10.73 24.78
C HIS A 202 -3.92 11.66 25.35
N GLU A 203 -2.66 11.43 25.00
CA GLU A 203 -1.54 12.30 25.44
C GLU A 203 -1.55 13.66 24.74
N SER A 204 -2.11 13.74 23.52
CA SER A 204 -2.25 15.02 22.82
C SER A 204 -3.25 15.96 23.49
N TRP A 205 -4.28 15.42 24.14
CA TRP A 205 -5.28 16.21 24.88
C TRP A 205 -4.80 16.69 26.26
N LYS A 206 -3.79 16.05 26.83
CA LYS A 206 -3.25 16.46 28.14
C LYS A 206 -2.41 17.71 27.96
N MET A 207 -2.53 18.67 28.88
CA MET A 207 -1.67 19.83 28.95
C MET A 207 -0.77 19.71 30.16
N GLU A 208 0.54 19.62 29.90
CA GLU A 208 1.55 19.52 30.94
C GLU A 208 2.12 20.92 31.29
N PRO A 209 2.61 21.15 32.52
CA PRO A 209 3.09 22.46 32.94
C PRO A 209 4.20 23.05 32.07
N TRP A 210 5.08 22.20 31.53
CA TRP A 210 6.20 22.60 30.67
C TRP A 210 5.75 23.11 29.30
N GLU A 211 4.51 22.85 28.88
CA GLU A 211 3.99 23.36 27.61
C GLU A 211 3.77 24.89 27.65
N ALA A 212 3.66 25.47 28.85
CA ALA A 212 3.64 26.92 29.04
C ALA A 212 5.00 27.57 28.78
N GLU A 213 6.10 26.81 28.82
CA GLU A 213 7.46 27.28 28.56
C GLU A 213 7.81 27.32 27.05
N LYS A 214 6.82 27.07 26.19
CA LYS A 214 6.99 27.02 24.73
C LYS A 214 7.54 28.33 24.18
N THR A 215 8.69 28.25 23.50
CA THR A 215 9.34 29.44 22.93
C THR A 215 8.77 29.77 21.54
N VAL A 216 9.04 30.99 21.05
CA VAL A 216 8.67 31.43 19.69
C VAL A 216 9.29 30.54 18.62
N ALA A 217 10.48 29.96 18.86
CA ALA A 217 11.14 29.06 17.92
C ALA A 217 10.42 27.70 17.79
N ASP A 218 9.64 27.29 18.79
CA ASP A 218 8.91 26.03 18.80
C ASP A 218 7.53 26.12 18.13
N MET A 219 7.06 27.35 17.89
CA MET A 219 5.80 27.62 17.20
C MET A 219 5.87 27.14 15.74
N GLU A 220 4.89 26.35 15.34
CA GLU A 220 4.81 25.81 13.97
C GLU A 220 4.27 26.83 12.97
N GLU A 221 3.53 27.81 13.48
CA GLU A 221 2.92 28.91 12.76
C GLU A 221 3.39 30.21 13.40
N TYR A 222 3.64 31.21 12.57
CA TYR A 222 3.97 32.54 13.03
C TYR A 222 2.71 33.22 13.59
N SER A 223 2.74 33.55 14.88
CA SER A 223 1.78 34.46 15.51
C SER A 223 2.32 35.89 15.46
N TRP A 224 1.50 36.82 14.97
CA TRP A 224 1.88 38.24 14.97
C TRP A 224 1.78 38.88 16.35
N GLU A 225 0.90 38.37 17.20
CA GLU A 225 0.72 38.82 18.58
C GLU A 225 1.98 38.54 19.40
N ASP A 226 2.39 39.55 20.18
CA ASP A 226 3.64 39.65 20.94
C ASP A 226 4.94 39.50 20.13
N SER A 227 4.83 39.57 18.81
CA SER A 227 5.98 39.39 17.91
C SER A 227 6.86 40.65 17.80
N PRO A 228 8.12 40.50 17.35
CA PRO A 228 8.97 41.65 17.04
C PRO A 228 8.37 42.57 15.97
N SER A 229 7.60 42.03 15.02
CA SER A 229 6.93 42.83 13.97
C SER A 229 5.89 43.77 14.58
N GLN A 230 5.06 43.26 15.50
CA GLN A 230 4.07 44.09 16.20
C GLN A 230 4.76 45.19 17.02
N LYS A 231 5.82 44.86 17.77
CA LYS A 231 6.57 45.83 18.58
C LYS A 231 7.18 46.93 17.73
N ASN A 232 7.82 46.57 16.62
CA ASN A 232 8.41 47.52 15.68
C ASN A 232 7.35 48.41 15.01
N MET A 233 6.19 47.84 14.67
CA MET A 233 5.08 48.58 14.08
C MET A 233 4.50 49.60 15.05
N LEU A 234 4.27 49.19 16.30
CA LEU A 234 3.78 50.09 17.34
C LEU A 234 4.77 51.21 17.65
N ASP A 235 6.08 50.91 17.75
CA ASP A 235 7.13 51.93 17.92
C ASP A 235 7.16 52.91 16.74
N LEU A 236 7.03 52.41 15.51
CA LEU A 236 7.01 53.27 14.32
C LEU A 236 5.76 54.17 14.26
N LEU A 237 4.57 53.63 14.54
CA LEU A 237 3.33 54.40 14.57
C LEU A 237 3.30 55.40 15.74
N ALA A 238 3.87 55.02 16.89
CA ALA A 238 4.08 55.92 18.01
C ALA A 238 4.99 57.08 17.57
N ARG A 239 6.12 56.84 16.90
CA ARG A 239 6.99 57.91 16.40
C ARG A 239 6.32 58.83 15.37
N ILE A 240 5.48 58.28 14.49
CA ILE A 240 4.70 59.08 13.53
C ILE A 240 3.66 59.95 14.26
N LYS A 241 3.03 59.42 15.33
CA LYS A 241 2.04 60.14 16.14
C LYS A 241 2.62 61.04 17.23
N MET A 242 3.84 60.81 17.71
CA MET A 242 4.56 61.63 18.70
C MET A 242 4.94 63.03 18.18
N ALA A 243 4.43 63.42 17.00
CA ALA A 243 4.17 64.81 16.67
C ALA A 243 2.95 65.42 17.43
N GLY A 244 2.23 64.64 18.27
CA GLY A 244 1.13 65.09 19.13
C GLY A 244 0.58 64.01 20.08
N GLU A 245 1.10 63.99 21.32
CA GLU A 245 0.53 63.44 22.60
C GLU A 245 0.38 61.91 22.85
N GLU A 246 0.01 61.58 24.10
CA GLU A 246 0.61 60.68 25.11
C GLU A 246 0.56 59.14 24.92
N GLU A 247 1.51 58.44 25.60
CA GLU A 247 1.58 56.98 25.72
C GLU A 247 0.53 56.42 26.71
N GLY A 248 -0.36 55.54 26.21
CA GLY A 248 -1.29 54.76 27.05
C GLY A 248 -1.71 53.45 26.37
N GLU A 249 -2.16 52.46 27.15
CA GLU A 249 -2.67 51.17 26.63
C GLU A 249 -3.87 51.36 25.67
N GLU A 250 -4.72 52.35 25.93
CA GLU A 250 -5.87 52.68 25.06
C GLU A 250 -5.42 53.15 23.65
N VAL A 251 -4.29 53.86 23.55
CA VAL A 251 -3.72 54.31 22.26
C VAL A 251 -3.17 53.11 21.48
N ARG A 252 -2.63 52.10 22.18
CA ARG A 252 -2.16 50.87 21.54
C ARG A 252 -3.31 50.06 20.96
N GLU A 253 -4.41 49.91 21.70
CA GLU A 253 -5.60 49.21 21.18
C GLU A 253 -6.24 49.93 19.99
N GLN A 254 -6.29 51.27 20.04
CA GLN A 254 -6.77 52.08 18.92
C GLN A 254 -5.86 51.99 17.68
N LEU A 255 -4.55 51.88 17.86
CA LEU A 255 -3.60 51.68 16.76
C LEU A 255 -3.70 50.28 16.16
N LEU A 256 -3.87 49.25 16.99
CA LEU A 256 -4.01 47.87 16.53
C LEU A 256 -5.33 47.63 15.80
N SER A 257 -6.38 48.38 16.11
CA SER A 257 -7.69 48.30 15.44
C SER A 257 -7.76 49.06 14.11
N GLN A 258 -6.71 49.81 13.73
CA GLN A 258 -6.65 50.47 12.43
C GLN A 258 -6.62 49.45 11.28
N ARG A 259 -7.36 49.75 10.21
CA ARG A 259 -7.49 48.84 9.07
C ARG A 259 -6.16 48.63 8.35
N GLU A 260 -5.30 49.65 8.29
CA GLU A 260 -3.98 49.52 7.68
C GLU A 260 -3.07 48.57 8.46
N VAL A 261 -3.20 48.55 9.79
CA VAL A 261 -2.43 47.66 10.68
C VAL A 261 -2.91 46.21 10.57
N GLN A 262 -4.21 46.00 10.39
CA GLN A 262 -4.77 44.67 10.12
C GLN A 262 -4.35 44.14 8.74
N ASP A 263 -4.41 44.97 7.70
CA ASP A 263 -3.89 44.61 6.36
C ASP A 263 -2.40 44.21 6.43
N TYR A 264 -1.62 44.92 7.25
CA TYR A 264 -0.21 44.59 7.50
C TYR A 264 -0.05 43.27 8.27
N LYS A 265 -0.79 43.07 9.36
CA LYS A 265 -0.81 41.83 10.15
C LYS A 265 -1.07 40.63 9.23
N ASP A 266 -2.11 40.69 8.42
CA ASP A 266 -2.50 39.62 7.51
C ASP A 266 -1.43 39.36 6.43
N SER A 267 -0.80 40.41 5.90
CA SER A 267 0.27 40.25 4.93
C SER A 267 1.52 39.57 5.52
N VAL A 268 1.88 39.90 6.76
CA VAL A 268 3.05 39.32 7.45
C VAL A 268 2.79 37.88 7.85
N THR A 269 1.62 37.57 8.41
CA THR A 269 1.26 36.20 8.80
C THR A 269 1.23 35.30 7.58
N ARG A 270 0.63 35.77 6.48
CA ARG A 270 0.62 35.06 5.21
C ARG A 270 2.03 34.80 4.68
N LEU A 271 2.87 35.84 4.64
CA LEU A 271 4.26 35.73 4.17
C LEU A 271 5.05 34.71 5.01
N LYS A 272 4.88 34.70 6.33
CA LYS A 272 5.61 33.80 7.23
C LYS A 272 5.10 32.36 7.22
N ASN A 273 3.80 32.15 7.03
CA ASN A 273 3.18 30.82 7.09
C ASN A 273 3.08 30.12 5.73
N GLU A 274 2.71 30.84 4.67
CA GLU A 274 2.57 30.29 3.31
C GLU A 274 3.90 30.30 2.54
N GLY A 275 4.84 31.16 2.96
CA GLY A 275 6.17 31.30 2.38
C GLY A 275 6.32 32.45 1.37
N ASP A 276 7.53 32.55 0.83
CA ASP A 276 7.94 33.64 -0.05
C ASP A 276 7.46 33.38 -1.49
N SER A 277 6.51 34.18 -1.95
CA SER A 277 6.01 34.21 -3.32
C SER A 277 5.95 35.65 -3.83
N GLU A 278 5.92 35.86 -5.14
CA GLU A 278 5.83 37.21 -5.71
C GLU A 278 4.56 37.93 -5.23
N ASP A 279 3.45 37.19 -5.10
CA ASP A 279 2.18 37.72 -4.65
C ASP A 279 2.19 38.10 -3.16
N THR A 280 2.75 37.25 -2.28
CA THR A 280 2.87 37.56 -0.85
C THR A 280 3.78 38.76 -0.61
N MET A 281 4.86 38.89 -1.37
CA MET A 281 5.76 40.06 -1.32
C MET A 281 5.11 41.34 -1.83
N ARG A 282 4.31 41.28 -2.90
CA ARG A 282 3.55 42.44 -3.41
C ARG A 282 2.49 42.90 -2.40
N GLN A 283 1.75 41.97 -1.80
CA GLN A 283 0.76 42.30 -0.77
C GLN A 283 1.40 42.96 0.45
N TYR A 284 2.52 42.43 0.93
CA TYR A 284 3.29 43.03 2.02
C TYR A 284 3.75 44.45 1.66
N LYS A 285 4.29 44.66 0.45
CA LYS A 285 4.72 45.98 -0.02
C LYS A 285 3.58 47.00 -0.02
N GLU A 286 2.42 46.63 -0.55
CA GLU A 286 1.27 47.54 -0.60
C GLU A 286 0.69 47.82 0.80
N ALA A 287 0.68 46.83 1.70
CA ALA A 287 0.27 47.03 3.09
C ALA A 287 1.21 48.02 3.82
N VAL A 288 2.53 47.88 3.65
CA VAL A 288 3.51 48.79 4.25
C VAL A 288 3.38 50.23 3.70
N LYS A 289 3.13 50.40 2.40
CA LYS A 289 2.91 51.73 1.81
C LYS A 289 1.71 52.44 2.43
N LYS A 290 0.59 51.74 2.58
CA LYS A 290 -0.62 52.29 3.21
C LYS A 290 -0.33 52.77 4.63
N VAL A 291 0.36 51.95 5.42
CA VAL A 291 0.72 52.27 6.81
C VAL A 291 1.62 53.51 6.87
N LEU A 292 2.59 53.63 5.96
CA LEU A 292 3.54 54.74 5.92
C LEU A 292 3.02 55.98 5.16
N SER A 293 1.81 55.91 4.59
CA SER A 293 1.24 56.95 3.71
C SER A 293 2.16 57.33 2.53
N LEU A 294 2.78 56.32 1.89
CA LEU A 294 3.69 56.46 0.74
C LEU A 294 3.05 56.08 -0.61
#